data_AF-A0A1G0GML5-F1
#
_entry.id   AF-A0A1G0GML5-F1
#
_cell.length_a   1.000
_cell.length_b   1.000
_cell.length_c   1.000
_cell.angle_alpha   90.00
_cell.angle_beta   90.00
_cell.angle_gamma   90.00
#
_symmetry.space_group_name_H-M   'P 1'
#
loop_
_entity.id
_entity.type
_entity.pdbx_description
1 polymer ?
#
loop_
_entity_poly.entity_id
_entity_poly.type
_entity_poly.pdbx_seq_one_letter_code
_entity_poly.pdbx_strand_id
1 'polypeptide(L)'
;MKNIGGRPIKFTNSVLEDIIYGIAQGFTLKASCKFAGVSYSTLAWWLAKGKQAKQSNIKNKYSDVLERINQATYAEKIKHRNNFFLTFKPRDFRYGWRNPMPLRTRQKISAFWQKRKLKFICGNQL
;
A
#
# COMPACT_ATOMS: atom_id res chain seq x y z
N MET A 1 -12.72 5.78 26.24
CA MET A 1 -11.87 6.98 26.15
C MET A 1 -10.50 6.55 25.64
N LYS A 2 -10.03 7.01 24.47
CA LYS A 2 -8.65 6.74 24.01
C LYS A 2 -7.72 7.60 24.87
N ASN A 3 -6.77 7.00 25.59
CA ASN A 3 -5.84 7.72 26.45
C ASN A 3 -5.00 8.71 25.61
N ILE A 4 -5.28 10.00 25.78
CA ILE A 4 -4.53 11.11 25.23
C ILE A 4 -3.32 11.31 26.15
N GLY A 5 -2.14 10.81 25.78
CA GLY A 5 -0.89 11.29 26.39
C GLY A 5 0.23 10.29 26.66
N GLY A 6 0.01 8.98 26.56
CA GLY A 6 1.08 7.99 26.70
C GLY A 6 1.39 7.32 25.37
N ARG A 7 2.65 7.38 24.89
CA ARG A 7 3.09 6.58 23.74
C ARG A 7 2.99 5.09 24.14
N PRO A 8 2.07 4.27 23.60
CA PRO A 8 2.02 2.86 23.94
C PRO A 8 3.35 2.17 23.61
N ILE A 9 4.07 1.75 24.65
CA ILE A 9 5.30 0.96 24.53
C ILE A 9 4.95 -0.51 24.27
N LYS A 10 3.82 -0.97 24.80
CA LYS A 10 3.40 -2.37 24.74
C LYS A 10 2.59 -2.65 23.48
N PHE A 11 2.93 -3.76 22.82
CA PHE A 11 2.15 -4.31 21.71
C PHE A 11 0.74 -4.69 22.19
N THR A 12 -0.28 -4.16 21.52
CA THR A 12 -1.68 -4.55 21.70
C THR A 12 -2.32 -4.76 20.33
N ASN A 13 -3.33 -5.64 20.25
CA ASN A 13 -4.05 -5.87 19.00
C ASN A 13 -4.73 -4.58 18.49
N SER A 14 -5.25 -3.74 19.39
CA SER A 14 -5.85 -2.45 19.01
C SER A 14 -4.92 -1.52 18.22
N VAL A 15 -3.65 -1.48 18.62
CA VAL A 15 -2.62 -0.70 17.93
C VAL A 15 -2.33 -1.26 16.54
N LEU A 16 -2.32 -2.59 16.40
CA LEU A 16 -2.14 -3.23 15.10
C LEU A 16 -3.30 -2.91 14.16
N GLU A 17 -4.54 -2.95 14.64
CA GLU A 17 -5.72 -2.56 13.85
C GLU A 17 -5.65 -1.09 13.43
N ASP A 18 -5.27 -0.18 14.32
CA ASP A 18 -5.12 1.25 13.99
C ASP A 18 -4.04 1.47 12.90
N ILE A 19 -2.93 0.70 12.94
CA ILE A 19 -1.90 0.74 11.88
C ILE A 19 -2.44 0.20 10.56
N ILE A 20 -3.13 -0.95 10.57
CA ILE A 20 -3.71 -1.57 9.38
C ILE A 20 -4.76 -0.64 8.76
N TYR A 21 -5.59 -0.01 9.58
CA TYR A 21 -6.55 1.00 9.15
C TYR A 21 -5.86 2.15 8.43
N GLY A 22 -4.78 2.71 9.01
CA GLY A 22 -4.01 3.77 8.35
C GLY A 22 -3.44 3.34 6.99
N ILE A 23 -2.91 2.12 6.89
CA ILE A 23 -2.43 1.57 5.61
C ILE A 23 -3.59 1.44 4.61
N ALA A 24 -4.76 0.97 5.05
CA ALA A 24 -5.92 0.80 4.18
C ALA A 24 -6.45 2.14 3.61
N GLN A 25 -6.19 3.26 4.31
CA GLN A 25 -6.48 4.62 3.84
C GLN A 25 -5.40 5.19 2.91
N GLY A 26 -4.35 4.43 2.60
CA GLY A 26 -3.23 4.89 1.75
C GLY A 26 -2.19 5.73 2.49
N PHE A 27 -2.19 5.73 3.83
CA PHE A 27 -1.14 6.41 4.58
C PHE A 27 0.18 5.63 4.51
N THR A 28 1.29 6.37 4.51
CA THR A 28 2.62 5.78 4.65
C THR A 28 2.73 5.06 5.99
N LEU A 29 3.55 4.00 6.07
CA LEU A 29 3.77 3.27 7.33
C LEU A 29 4.13 4.19 8.50
N LYS A 30 4.98 5.20 8.26
CA LYS A 30 5.37 6.19 9.28
C LYS A 30 4.17 7.02 9.77
N ALA A 31 3.28 7.41 8.87
CA ALA A 31 2.06 8.13 9.21
C ALA A 31 1.05 7.23 9.94
N SER A 32 0.88 5.98 9.50
CA SER A 32 0.02 4.98 10.18
C SER A 32 0.52 4.68 11.60
N CYS A 33 1.84 4.60 11.82
CA CYS A 33 2.40 4.49 13.16
C CYS A 33 2.08 5.71 14.03
N LYS A 34 2.21 6.92 13.48
CA LYS A 34 1.90 8.16 14.20
C LYS A 34 0.42 8.21 14.59
N PHE A 35 -0.47 7.78 13.69
CA PHE A 35 -1.90 7.66 13.94
C PHE A 35 -2.21 6.68 15.08
N ALA A 36 -1.55 5.52 15.09
CA ALA A 36 -1.68 4.53 16.15
C ALA A 36 -0.94 4.87 17.46
N GLY A 37 -0.27 6.03 17.54
CA GLY A 37 0.49 6.44 18.72
C GLY A 37 1.81 5.70 18.93
N VAL A 38 2.34 4.99 17.94
CA VAL A 38 3.55 4.15 18.06
C VAL A 38 4.73 4.75 17.31
N SER A 39 5.95 4.54 17.81
CA SER A 39 7.17 4.88 17.05
C SER A 39 7.34 4.00 15.83
N TYR A 40 7.81 4.60 14.75
CA TYR A 40 8.27 3.84 13.60
C TYR A 40 9.40 2.85 13.97
N SER A 41 10.30 3.21 14.89
CA SER A 41 11.35 2.32 15.41
C SER A 41 10.78 1.10 16.15
N THR A 42 9.72 1.29 16.94
CA THR A 42 9.02 0.20 17.63
C THR A 42 8.39 -0.76 16.63
N LEU A 43 7.72 -0.23 15.60
CA LEU A 43 7.19 -1.06 14.52
C LEU A 43 8.31 -1.82 13.79
N ALA A 44 9.40 -1.14 13.43
CA ALA A 44 10.54 -1.75 12.76
C ALA A 44 11.13 -2.91 13.60
N TRP A 45 11.20 -2.74 14.93
CA TRP A 45 11.62 -3.80 15.84
C TRP A 45 10.64 -4.99 15.85
N TRP A 46 9.32 -4.75 15.87
CA TRP A 46 8.32 -5.83 15.74
C TRP A 46 8.46 -6.59 14.42
N LEU A 47 8.63 -5.88 13.31
CA LEU A 47 8.83 -6.48 11.99
C LEU A 47 10.13 -7.28 11.92
N ALA A 48 11.22 -6.78 12.53
CA ALA A 48 12.48 -7.51 12.60
C ALA A 48 12.33 -8.81 13.41
N LYS A 49 11.65 -8.76 14.56
CA LYS A 49 11.34 -9.95 15.36
C LYS A 49 10.44 -10.95 14.62
N GLY A 50 9.45 -10.45 13.88
CA GLY A 50 8.61 -11.29 13.02
C GLY A 50 9.39 -11.98 11.90
N LYS A 51 10.34 -11.27 11.27
CA LYS A 51 11.22 -11.82 10.24
C LYS A 51 12.14 -12.91 10.79
N GLN A 52 12.76 -12.67 11.95
CA GLN A 52 13.58 -13.67 12.64
C GLN A 52 12.76 -14.92 12.96
N ALA A 53 11.56 -14.74 13.53
CA ALA A 53 10.67 -15.86 13.86
C ALA A 53 10.29 -16.68 12.61
N LYS A 54 9.97 -16.01 11.50
CA LYS A 54 9.65 -16.65 10.22
C LYS A 54 10.85 -17.42 9.65
N GLN A 55 12.06 -16.87 9.74
CA GLN A 55 13.28 -17.55 9.28
C GLN A 55 13.59 -18.80 10.11
N SER A 56 13.30 -18.77 11.41
CA SER A 56 13.45 -19.92 12.30
C SER A 56 12.27 -20.89 12.29
N ASN A 57 11.25 -20.69 11.44
CA ASN A 57 10.00 -21.45 11.42
C ASN A 57 9.25 -21.49 12.78
N ILE A 58 9.40 -20.45 13.59
CA ILE A 58 8.72 -20.31 14.89
C ILE A 58 7.50 -19.39 14.72
N LYS A 59 6.33 -19.85 15.15
CA LYS A 59 5.12 -19.02 15.21
C LYS A 59 5.11 -18.17 16.48
N ASN A 60 5.11 -16.85 16.33
CA ASN A 60 5.13 -15.88 17.42
C ASN A 60 4.16 -14.73 17.13
N LYS A 61 3.70 -14.00 18.15
CA LYS A 61 2.85 -12.80 17.96
C LYS A 61 3.39 -11.80 16.92
N TYR A 62 4.71 -11.70 16.75
CA TYR A 62 5.34 -10.81 15.79
C TYR A 62 5.37 -11.35 14.36
N SER A 63 5.29 -12.68 14.15
CA SER A 63 5.11 -13.22 12.79
C SER A 63 3.75 -12.83 12.26
N ASP A 64 2.71 -12.87 13.08
CA ASP A 64 1.35 -12.49 12.70
C ASP A 64 1.27 -10.99 12.36
N VAL A 65 1.94 -10.14 13.15
CA VAL A 65 2.08 -8.71 12.86
C VAL A 65 2.70 -8.48 11.48
N LEU A 66 3.81 -9.18 11.19
CA LEU A 66 4.50 -9.08 9.90
C LEU A 66 3.57 -9.48 8.74
N GLU A 67 2.86 -10.60 8.87
CA GLU A 67 1.97 -11.10 7.82
C GLU A 67 0.80 -10.16 7.58
N ARG A 68 0.13 -9.70 8.63
CA ARG A 68 -1.02 -8.79 8.51
C ARG A 68 -0.64 -7.44 7.88
N ILE A 69 0.53 -6.89 8.24
CA ILE A 69 1.03 -5.66 7.62
C ILE A 69 1.40 -5.88 6.15
N ASN A 70 2.02 -7.02 5.82
CA ASN A 70 2.32 -7.35 4.42
C ASN A 70 1.06 -7.52 3.58
N GLN A 71 0.02 -8.17 4.11
CA GLN A 71 -1.28 -8.30 3.46
C GLN A 71 -1.92 -6.92 3.24
N ALA A 72 -1.97 -6.07 4.27
CA ALA A 72 -2.53 -4.73 4.17
C ALA A 72 -1.80 -3.86 3.14
N THR A 73 -0.46 -3.87 3.16
CA THR A 73 0.35 -3.11 2.19
C THR A 73 0.22 -3.65 0.77
N TYR A 74 0.10 -4.96 0.59
CA TYR A 74 -0.15 -5.56 -0.72
C TYR A 74 -1.53 -5.16 -1.27
N ALA A 75 -2.56 -5.23 -0.43
CA ALA A 75 -3.91 -4.81 -0.80
C ALA A 75 -3.96 -3.32 -1.17
N GLU A 76 -3.29 -2.46 -0.40
CA GLU A 76 -3.17 -1.02 -0.70
C GLU A 76 -2.45 -0.80 -2.04
N LYS A 77 -1.33 -1.49 -2.29
CA LYS A 77 -0.61 -1.39 -3.57
C LYS A 77 -1.47 -1.77 -4.76
N ILE A 78 -2.30 -2.80 -4.62
CA ILE A 78 -3.27 -3.18 -5.65
C ILE A 78 -4.29 -2.06 -5.86
N LYS A 79 -4.87 -1.52 -4.78
CA LYS A 79 -5.82 -0.39 -4.87
C LYS A 79 -5.18 0.82 -5.54
N HIS A 80 -3.98 1.21 -5.12
CA HIS A 80 -3.24 2.32 -5.71
C HIS A 80 -2.93 2.09 -7.18
N ARG A 81 -2.48 0.88 -7.55
CA ARG A 81 -2.25 0.48 -8.94
C ARG A 81 -3.53 0.58 -9.77
N ASN A 82 -4.65 0.09 -9.24
CA ASN A 82 -5.94 0.14 -9.93
C ASN A 82 -6.42 1.59 -10.09
N ASN A 83 -6.34 2.40 -9.04
CA ASN A 83 -6.68 3.81 -9.06
C ASN A 83 -5.80 4.60 -10.04
N PHE A 84 -4.50 4.30 -10.08
CA PHE A 84 -3.59 4.86 -11.07
C PHE A 84 -4.11 4.57 -12.48
N PHE A 85 -4.41 3.31 -12.82
CA PHE A 85 -4.91 2.98 -14.16
C PHE A 85 -6.28 3.58 -14.51
N LEU A 86 -7.14 3.83 -13.52
CA LEU A 86 -8.44 4.47 -13.73
C LEU A 86 -8.32 5.99 -13.92
N THR A 87 -7.39 6.63 -13.22
CA THR A 87 -7.18 8.09 -13.25
C THR A 87 -6.16 8.54 -14.30
N PHE A 88 -5.37 7.61 -14.84
CA PHE A 88 -4.32 7.87 -15.83
C PHE A 88 -4.89 8.50 -17.11
N LYS A 89 -4.34 9.65 -17.50
CA LYS A 89 -4.70 10.34 -18.75
C LYS A 89 -3.57 10.20 -19.75
N PRO A 90 -3.86 10.16 -21.08
CA PRO A 90 -2.82 10.18 -22.10
C PRO A 90 -1.86 11.38 -22.01
N ARG A 91 -2.26 12.46 -21.31
CA ARG A 91 -1.45 13.66 -21.06
C ARG A 91 -0.35 13.45 -19.99
N ASP A 92 -0.46 12.40 -19.17
CA ASP A 92 0.47 12.12 -18.07
C ASP A 92 1.76 11.46 -18.56
N PHE A 93 1.74 10.91 -19.78
CA PHE A 93 2.96 10.63 -20.50
C PHE A 93 3.70 11.94 -20.74
N ARG A 94 4.77 12.21 -19.98
CA ARG A 94 5.67 13.35 -20.19
C ARG A 94 6.34 13.25 -21.56
N TYR A 95 5.62 13.62 -22.59
CA TYR A 95 6.16 14.16 -23.81
C TYR A 95 6.09 15.67 -23.61
N GLY A 96 7.19 16.24 -23.11
CA GLY A 96 7.28 17.69 -22.97
C GLY A 96 7.10 18.36 -24.32
N TRP A 97 6.76 19.64 -24.33
CA TRP A 97 6.65 20.46 -25.55
C TRP A 97 7.88 20.37 -26.46
N ARG A 98 9.06 20.05 -25.90
CA ARG A 98 10.32 19.85 -26.62
C ARG A 98 10.42 18.55 -27.42
N ASN A 99 9.60 17.55 -27.11
CA ASN A 99 9.56 16.28 -27.83
C ASN A 99 8.13 15.72 -27.80
N PRO A 100 7.19 16.32 -28.57
CA PRO A 100 5.84 15.82 -28.63
C PRO A 100 5.83 14.39 -29.18
N MET A 101 5.02 13.53 -28.57
CA MET A 101 4.87 12.15 -29.03
C MET A 101 4.36 12.15 -30.47
N PRO A 102 4.95 11.36 -31.40
CA PRO A 102 4.37 11.16 -32.72
C PRO A 102 2.91 10.70 -32.62
N LEU A 103 2.02 11.25 -33.43
CA LEU A 103 0.57 10.93 -33.44
C LEU A 103 0.29 9.42 -33.51
N ARG A 104 1.08 8.69 -34.31
CA ARG A 104 1.00 7.23 -34.45
C ARG A 104 1.24 6.50 -33.12
N THR A 105 2.26 6.92 -32.38
CA THR A 105 2.58 6.37 -31.07
C THR A 105 1.48 6.70 -30.07
N ARG A 106 0.90 7.91 -30.17
CA ARG A 106 -0.19 8.36 -29.30
C ARG A 106 -1.46 7.53 -29.49
N GLN A 107 -1.82 7.23 -30.74
CA GLN A 107 -2.93 6.36 -31.09
C GLN A 107 -2.70 4.91 -30.62
N LYS A 108 -1.50 4.35 -30.88
CA LYS A 108 -1.15 2.98 -30.42
C LYS A 108 -1.24 2.85 -28.90
N ILE A 109 -0.67 3.82 -28.18
CA ILE A 109 -0.71 3.85 -26.72
C ILE A 109 -2.16 3.99 -26.25
N SER A 110 -2.94 4.94 -26.81
CA SER A 110 -4.36 5.12 -26.47
C SER A 110 -5.19 3.84 -26.69
N ALA A 111 -5.03 3.18 -27.83
CA ALA A 111 -5.74 1.94 -28.15
C ALA A 111 -5.32 0.77 -27.23
N PHE A 112 -4.02 0.63 -26.95
CA PHE A 112 -3.51 -0.33 -25.97
C PHE A 112 -4.13 -0.10 -24.58
N TRP A 113 -4.22 1.17 -24.15
CA TRP A 113 -4.83 1.53 -22.87
C TRP A 113 -6.33 1.27 -22.82
N GLN A 114 -7.08 1.65 -23.85
CA GLN A 114 -8.51 1.34 -23.94
C GLN A 114 -8.73 -0.16 -23.84
N LYS A 115 -7.96 -0.97 -24.59
CA LYS A 115 -8.03 -2.43 -24.53
C LYS A 115 -7.73 -2.97 -23.14
N ARG A 116 -6.72 -2.42 -22.45
CA ARG A 116 -6.33 -2.83 -21.10
C ARG A 116 -7.36 -2.42 -20.03
N LYS A 117 -7.94 -1.23 -20.16
CA LYS A 117 -9.01 -0.71 -19.30
C LYS A 117 -10.27 -1.56 -19.46
N LEU A 118 -10.67 -1.87 -20.69
CA LEU A 118 -11.79 -2.78 -20.99
C LEU A 118 -11.55 -4.18 -20.41
N LYS A 119 -10.36 -4.75 -20.57
CA LYS A 119 -10.02 -6.05 -19.98
C LYS A 119 -10.08 -6.04 -18.45
N PHE A 120 -9.72 -4.93 -17.81
CA PHE A 120 -9.82 -4.79 -16.35
C PHE A 120 -11.27 -4.66 -15.86
N ILE A 121 -12.10 -3.89 -16.57
CA ILE A 121 -13.52 -3.73 -16.26
C ILE A 121 -14.28 -5.04 -16.47
N CYS A 122 -14.07 -5.71 -17.61
CA CYS A 122 -14.76 -6.95 -17.95
C CYS A 122 -14.18 -8.19 -17.23
N GLY A 123 -12.91 -8.16 -16.84
CA GLY A 123 -12.24 -9.27 -16.14
C GLY A 123 -12.56 -9.37 -14.64
N ASN A 124 -13.22 -8.37 -14.06
CA ASN A 124 -13.69 -8.36 -12.67
C ASN A 124 -15.20 -8.72 -12.55
N GLN A 125 -15.81 -9.28 -13.61
CA GLN A 125 -17.22 -9.73 -13.62
C GLN A 125 -17.40 -11.24 -13.37
N LEU A 126 -16.39 -11.92 -12.81
CA LEU A 126 -16.47 -13.32 -12.38
C LEU A 126 -16.12 -13.44 -10.89
#